data_AF-A0A3D0Y0Y8-F1
#
_entry.id   AF-A0A3D0Y0Y8-F1
#
_cell.length_a   1.000
_cell.length_b   1.000
_cell.length_c   1.000
_cell.angle_alpha   90.00
_cell.angle_beta   90.00
_cell.angle_gamma   90.00
#
_symmetry.space_group_name_H-M   'P 1'
#
loop_
_entity.id
_entity.type
_entity.pdbx_description
1 polymer ?
#
loop_
_entity_poly.entity_id
_entity_poly.type
_entity_poly.pdbx_seq_one_letter_code
_entity_poly.pdbx_strand_id
1 'polypeptide(L)'
;MTSMELIGLNTKWYRYKNNLTQEDYANKTKFKMAYISVIETGNANLTCKNIDFIAKSFNIKPELLFREDTAKLAKKLPVRVDMYRKNQSK
;
A
#
# COMPACT_ATOMS: atom_id res chain seq x y z
N MET A 1 -10.45 8.98 8.66
CA MET A 1 -9.85 7.64 8.47
C MET A 1 -9.07 7.31 9.73
N THR A 2 -9.08 6.06 10.18
CA THR A 2 -8.23 5.61 11.28
C THR A 2 -6.77 5.51 10.83
N SER A 3 -5.83 5.41 11.79
CA SER A 3 -4.42 5.19 11.47
C SER A 3 -4.20 3.93 10.63
N MET A 4 -4.93 2.85 10.92
CA MET A 4 -4.84 1.59 10.15
C MET A 4 -5.35 1.77 8.73
N GLU A 5 -6.47 2.47 8.54
CA GLU A 5 -6.99 2.79 7.20
C GLU A 5 -6.00 3.66 6.41
N LEU A 6 -5.40 4.68 7.03
CA LEU A 6 -4.41 5.56 6.39
C LEU A 6 -3.20 4.76 5.90
N ILE A 7 -2.58 3.97 6.79
CA ILE A 7 -1.41 3.16 6.45
C ILE A 7 -1.76 2.15 5.36
N GLY A 8 -2.91 1.48 5.47
CA GLY A 8 -3.38 0.49 4.50
C GLY A 8 -3.56 1.09 3.10
N LEU A 9 -4.31 2.18 3.01
CA LEU A 9 -4.59 2.86 1.75
C LEU A 9 -3.31 3.43 1.12
N ASN A 10 -2.43 4.03 1.93
CA ASN A 10 -1.17 4.57 1.42
C ASN A 10 -0.21 3.45 0.98
N THR A 11 -0.16 2.32 1.70
CA THR A 11 0.57 1.13 1.26
C THR A 11 0.08 0.66 -0.11
N LYS A 12 -1.24 0.56 -0.30
CA LYS A 12 -1.86 0.23 -1.60
C LYS A 12 -1.44 1.23 -2.68
N TRP A 13 -1.48 2.53 -2.38
CA TRP A 13 -1.08 3.57 -3.33
C TRP A 13 0.37 3.42 -3.81
N TYR A 14 1.32 3.30 -2.88
CA TYR A 14 2.73 3.13 -3.24
C TYR A 14 2.98 1.81 -3.97
N ARG A 15 2.27 0.73 -3.61
CA ARG A 15 2.32 -0.53 -4.36
C ARG A 15 1.90 -0.35 -5.82
N TYR A 16 0.80 0.34 -6.07
CA TYR A 16 0.31 0.65 -7.42
C TYR A 16 1.29 1.53 -8.20
N LYS A 17 1.88 2.56 -7.55
CA LYS A 17 2.92 3.40 -8.16
C LYS A 17 4.17 2.63 -8.57
N ASN A 18 4.48 1.55 -7.86
CA ASN A 18 5.57 0.63 -8.19
C ASN A 18 5.14 -0.51 -9.13
N ASN A 19 3.90 -0.51 -9.64
CA ASN A 19 3.35 -1.55 -10.52
C ASN A 19 3.37 -2.97 -9.94
N LEU A 20 3.33 -3.12 -8.61
CA LEU A 20 3.43 -4.40 -7.93
C LEU A 20 2.03 -4.98 -7.67
N THR A 21 1.80 -6.27 -7.94
CA THR A 21 0.66 -6.99 -7.38
C THR A 21 0.83 -7.20 -5.87
N GLN A 22 -0.21 -7.64 -5.17
CA GLN A 22 -0.07 -8.00 -3.74
C GLN A 22 0.91 -9.16 -3.55
N GLU A 23 0.96 -10.10 -4.50
CA GLU A 23 1.92 -11.21 -4.51
C GLU A 23 3.35 -10.71 -4.72
N ASP A 24 3.59 -9.83 -5.69
CA ASP A 24 4.92 -9.24 -5.91
C ASP A 24 5.41 -8.51 -4.65
N TYR A 25 4.50 -7.75 -4.01
CA TYR A 25 4.85 -6.99 -2.82
C TYR A 25 5.07 -7.90 -1.60
N ALA A 26 4.30 -8.97 -1.46
CA ALA A 26 4.54 -10.03 -0.47
C ALA A 26 5.93 -10.65 -0.66
N ASN A 27 6.32 -10.98 -1.90
CA ASN A 27 7.64 -11.53 -2.20
C ASN A 27 8.78 -10.56 -1.86
N LYS A 28 8.58 -9.26 -2.11
CA LYS A 28 9.53 -8.17 -1.78
C LYS A 28 9.67 -7.97 -0.27
N THR A 29 8.58 -8.04 0.48
CA THR A 29 8.53 -7.76 1.93
C THR A 29 8.72 -8.99 2.81
N LYS A 30 8.63 -10.20 2.22
CA LYS A 30 8.51 -11.48 2.93
C LYS A 30 7.27 -11.59 3.82
N PHE A 31 6.32 -10.66 3.70
CA PHE A 31 5.01 -10.82 4.31
C PHE A 31 4.19 -11.84 3.55
N LYS A 32 3.25 -12.49 4.24
CA LYS A 32 2.25 -13.33 3.58
C LYS A 32 1.34 -12.44 2.73
N MET A 33 0.99 -12.86 1.52
CA MET A 33 0.06 -12.12 0.65
C MET A 33 -1.27 -11.81 1.34
N ALA A 34 -1.81 -12.76 2.11
CA ALA A 34 -3.01 -12.54 2.92
C ALA A 34 -2.84 -11.38 3.92
N TYR A 35 -1.65 -11.23 4.51
CA TYR A 35 -1.35 -10.12 5.42
C TYR A 35 -1.29 -8.78 4.68
N ILE A 36 -0.74 -8.75 3.45
CA ILE A 36 -0.80 -7.55 2.59
C ILE A 36 -2.25 -7.12 2.34
N SER A 37 -3.15 -8.07 2.05
CA SER A 37 -4.58 -7.76 1.86
C SER A 37 -5.23 -7.19 3.12
N VAL A 38 -4.95 -7.77 4.29
CA VAL A 38 -5.46 -7.27 5.59
C VAL A 38 -4.91 -5.87 5.91
N ILE A 39 -3.63 -5.61 5.58
CA ILE A 39 -3.03 -4.27 5.69
C ILE A 39 -3.76 -3.28 4.80
N GLU A 40 -3.88 -3.57 3.50
CA GLU A 40 -4.42 -2.62 2.51
C GLU A 40 -5.91 -2.31 2.70
N THR A 41 -6.62 -3.16 3.45
CA THR A 41 -8.02 -2.95 3.84
C THR A 41 -8.17 -2.24 5.20
N GLY A 42 -7.06 -1.89 5.87
CA GLY A 42 -7.08 -1.16 7.14
C GLY A 42 -7.43 -2.02 8.36
N ASN A 43 -7.32 -3.35 8.25
CA ASN A 43 -7.69 -4.31 9.30
C ASN A 43 -6.49 -4.91 10.06
N ALA A 44 -5.27 -4.43 9.76
CA ALA A 44 -4.05 -4.90 10.41
C ALA A 44 -3.62 -3.94 11.53
N ASN A 45 -3.49 -4.44 12.76
CA ASN A 45 -2.82 -3.73 13.83
C ASN A 45 -1.29 -3.81 13.62
N LEU A 46 -0.73 -2.81 12.95
CA LEU A 46 0.69 -2.77 12.62
C LEU A 46 1.52 -2.23 13.79
N THR A 47 2.63 -2.92 14.08
CA THR A 47 3.65 -2.36 14.98
C THR A 47 4.44 -1.27 14.27
N CYS A 48 5.11 -0.37 15.01
CA CYS A 48 6.00 0.63 14.42
C CYS A 48 7.08 -0.01 13.53
N LYS A 49 7.61 -1.19 13.89
CA LYS A 49 8.57 -1.93 13.07
C LYS A 49 8.01 -2.31 11.70
N ASN A 50 6.74 -2.72 11.65
CA ASN A 50 6.09 -3.04 10.38
C ASN A 50 5.92 -1.79 9.52
N ILE A 51 5.55 -0.66 10.13
CA ILE A 51 5.38 0.63 9.45
C ILE A 51 6.72 1.10 8.87
N ASP A 52 7.79 1.08 9.67
CA ASP A 52 9.14 1.42 9.22
C ASP A 52 9.59 0.53 8.06
N PHE A 53 9.30 -0.77 8.15
CA PHE A 53 9.66 -1.72 7.11
C PHE A 53 8.91 -1.47 5.80
N ILE A 54 7.59 -1.23 5.86
CA ILE A 54 6.78 -0.85 4.70
C ILE A 54 7.33 0.42 4.06
N ALA A 55 7.57 1.47 4.85
CA ALA A 55 8.12 2.73 4.38
C ALA A 55 9.48 2.56 3.69
N LYS A 56 10.39 1.81 4.32
CA LYS A 56 11.71 1.47 3.74
C LYS A 56 11.58 0.70 2.43
N SER A 57 10.64 -0.23 2.33
CA SER A 57 10.44 -1.02 1.10
C SER A 57 10.06 -0.18 -0.13
N PHE A 58 9.47 1.01 0.09
CA PHE A 58 9.14 2.00 -0.94
C PHE A 58 10.12 3.17 -1.00
N ASN A 59 11.19 3.15 -0.19
CA ASN A 59 12.16 4.24 -0.05
C ASN A 59 11.49 5.59 0.31
N ILE A 60 10.54 5.55 1.24
CA ILE A 60 9.84 6.74 1.76
C ILE A 60 10.01 6.85 3.28
N LYS A 61 9.70 8.02 3.82
CA LYS A 61 9.63 8.21 5.27
C LYS A 61 8.26 7.74 5.82
N PRO A 62 8.18 7.25 7.07
CA PRO A 62 6.95 6.69 7.65
C PRO A 62 5.75 7.65 7.64
N GLU A 63 5.95 8.96 7.83
CA GLU A 63 4.88 9.96 7.85
C GLU A 63 4.07 10.00 6.54
N LEU A 64 4.69 9.59 5.42
CA LEU A 64 4.00 9.53 4.13
C LEU A 64 2.96 8.41 4.06
N LEU A 65 3.02 7.43 4.96
CA LEU A 65 1.99 6.40 5.12
C LEU A 65 0.76 6.91 5.88
N PHE A 66 0.80 8.10 6.47
CA PHE A 66 -0.31 8.69 7.23
C PHE A 66 -1.02 9.83 6.48
N ARG A 67 -0.64 10.09 5.23
CA ARG A 67 -1.18 11.17 4.41
C ARG A 67 -2.61 10.89 3.94
N GLU A 68 -3.56 11.75 4.31
CA GLU A 68 -4.97 11.56 3.98
C GLU A 68 -5.27 11.84 2.49
N ASP A 69 -4.57 12.80 1.90
CA ASP A 69 -4.67 13.12 0.47
C ASP A 69 -4.28 11.92 -0.40
N THR A 70 -3.16 11.27 -0.07
CA THR A 70 -2.72 10.03 -0.74
C THR A 70 -3.72 8.89 -0.54
N ALA A 71 -4.27 8.74 0.67
CA ALA A 71 -5.26 7.70 0.96
C ALA A 71 -6.57 7.89 0.15
N LYS A 72 -6.99 9.14 -0.07
CA LYS A 72 -8.13 9.47 -0.94
C LYS A 72 -7.87 9.08 -2.40
N LEU A 73 -6.63 9.21 -2.89
CA LEU A 73 -6.26 8.73 -4.23
C LEU A 73 -6.31 7.20 -4.31
N ALA A 74 -5.86 6.50 -3.27
CA ALA A 74 -5.88 5.04 -3.22
C ALA A 74 -7.28 4.43 -3.36
N LYS A 75 -8.32 5.12 -2.84
CA LYS A 75 -9.72 4.70 -2.97
C LYS A 75 -10.22 4.73 -4.41
N LYS A 76 -9.62 5.56 -5.27
CA LYS A 76 -9.97 5.68 -6.69
C LYS A 76 -9.22 4.69 -7.59
N LEU A 77 -8.31 3.91 -7.02
CA LEU A 77 -7.56 2.90 -7.77
C LEU A 77 -8.49 1.79 -8.26
N PRO A 78 -8.23 1.23 -9.45
CA PRO A 78 -8.98 0.09 -9.94
C PRO A 78 -8.76 -1.14 -9.05
N VAL A 79 -9.59 -2.16 -9.24
CA VAL A 79 -9.51 -3.42 -8.49
C VAL A 79 -8.18 -4.13 -8.77
N ARG A 80 -7.70 -4.07 -10.02
CA ARG A 80 -6.49 -4.78 -10.46
C ARG A 80 -5.40 -3.81 -10.95
N VAL A 81 -4.14 -4.19 -10.72
CA VAL A 81 -2.96 -3.38 -11.08
C VAL A 81 -2.74 -3.26 -12.59
N ASP A 82 -3.09 -4.27 -13.36
CA ASP A 82 -3.01 -4.24 -14.83
C ASP A 82 -3.93 -3.18 -15.45
N MET A 83 -5.12 -2.95 -14.86
CA MET A 83 -6.00 -1.85 -15.26
C MET A 83 -5.38 -0.48 -14.98
N TYR A 84 -4.62 -0.36 -13.89
CA TYR A 84 -3.90 0.87 -13.58
C TYR A 84 -2.78 1.16 -14.60
N ARG A 85 -2.05 0.13 -15.02
CA ARG A 85 -1.00 0.25 -16.06
C ARG A 85 -1.55 0.82 -17.37
N LYS A 86 -2.67 0.26 -17.85
CA LYS A 86 -3.33 0.70 -19.10
C LYS A 86 -3.75 2.17 -19.09
N ASN A 87 -4.08 2.72 -17.92
CA ASN A 87 -4.49 4.11 -17.77
C ASN A 87 -3.31 5.10 -17.70
N GLN A 88 -2.07 4.63 -17.48
CA GLN A 88 -0.88 5.48 -17.51
C GLN A 88 -0.21 5.56 -18.89
N SER A 89 -0.53 4.62 -19.79
CA SER A 89 0.02 4.56 -21.16
C SER A 89 -0.83 5.32 -22.19
N LYS A 90 -1.85 6.06 -21.73
CA LYS A 90 -2.67 6.99 -22.51
C LYS A 90 -2.41 8.40 -22.04
#